data_AF-A0A8J6A9F4-F1
#
_entry.id   AF-A0A8J6A9F4-F1
#
_cell.length_a   1.000
_cell.length_b   1.000
_cell.length_c   1.000
_cell.angle_alpha   90.00
_cell.angle_beta   90.00
_cell.angle_gamma   90.00
#
_symmetry.space_group_name_H-M   'P 1'
#
loop_
_entity.id
_entity.type
_entity.pdbx_description
1 polymer ?
#
loop_
_entity_poly.entity_id
_entity_poly.type
_entity_poly.pdbx_seq_one_letter_code
_entity_poly.pdbx_strand_id
1 'polypeptide(L)'
;MDYAMKSLSLLYPKSLSRYVAVSTSVVTQQLVPEPGPEAPGARPCRVSSADRSVRKGVMARSLADLQLKVQDTLMLADRPFCLVLEEDGTAVETEEYFRALPADTVFMALQKGQKWQPRSEQGPRYPLALSHKPATKIDVARVTFDLYKTSPHDFLGCLNVKATLYGTYSLSYNLNCSGAKRVMKETLRWALLSMRATGHVLLGTSCYMQQLLDATEGGQSPRGKAPSLIPACLKMLQ
;
A
#
# COMPACT_ATOMS: atom_id res chain seq x y z
N MET A 1 47.34 -28.89 2.39
CA MET A 1 46.47 -27.75 2.81
C MET A 1 45.26 -27.73 1.87
N ASP A 2 44.59 -28.88 1.71
CA ASP A 2 43.75 -29.17 0.53
C ASP A 2 42.35 -29.66 0.89
N TYR A 3 42.04 -29.74 2.20
CA TYR A 3 40.75 -30.25 2.68
C TYR A 3 39.71 -29.14 2.94
N ALA A 4 40.12 -27.88 2.95
CA ALA A 4 39.24 -26.73 3.20
C ALA A 4 38.63 -26.11 1.93
N MET A 5 39.07 -26.52 0.73
CA MET A 5 38.61 -25.93 -0.53
C MET A 5 37.40 -26.68 -1.15
N LYS A 6 37.14 -27.92 -0.72
CA LYS A 6 36.04 -28.76 -1.24
C LYS A 6 34.67 -28.50 -0.58
N SER A 7 34.62 -27.74 0.52
CA SER A 7 33.35 -27.37 1.18
C SER A 7 32.76 -26.05 0.67
N LEU A 8 33.50 -25.28 -0.13
CA LEU A 8 33.05 -24.00 -0.70
C LEU A 8 32.44 -24.13 -2.11
N SER A 9 32.50 -25.31 -2.72
CA SER A 9 31.90 -25.56 -4.04
C SER A 9 30.40 -25.89 -4.01
N LEU A 10 29.80 -26.11 -2.84
CA LEU A 10 28.36 -26.35 -2.68
C LEU A 10 27.51 -25.06 -2.69
N LEU A 11 28.14 -23.89 -2.67
CA LEU A 11 27.45 -22.59 -2.63
C LEU A 11 27.59 -21.78 -3.93
N TYR A 12 27.95 -22.42 -5.04
CA TYR A 12 28.05 -21.74 -6.33
C TYR A 12 26.93 -22.19 -7.29
N PRO A 13 25.79 -21.48 -7.37
CA PRO A 13 24.80 -21.74 -8.40
C PRO A 13 25.26 -21.07 -9.71
N LYS A 14 26.09 -21.77 -10.49
CA LYS A 14 26.29 -21.45 -11.91
C LYS A 14 25.10 -22.07 -12.66
N SER A 15 24.17 -21.21 -13.08
CA SER A 15 23.01 -21.55 -13.92
C SER A 15 21.92 -22.39 -13.25
N LEU A 16 21.09 -21.77 -12.42
CA LEU A 16 19.73 -22.26 -12.18
C LEU A 16 18.77 -21.46 -13.07
N SER A 17 18.36 -22.13 -14.15
CA SER A 17 17.22 -21.78 -15.00
C SER A 17 16.03 -21.32 -14.16
N ARG A 18 15.35 -20.26 -14.61
CA ARG A 18 14.09 -19.76 -14.06
C ARG A 18 13.05 -20.90 -14.03
N TYR A 19 12.83 -21.48 -12.86
CA TYR A 19 11.61 -22.23 -12.58
C TYR A 19 10.74 -21.37 -11.67
N VAL A 20 9.64 -20.87 -12.22
CA VAL A 20 8.57 -20.26 -11.43
C VAL A 20 7.64 -21.40 -11.04
N ALA A 21 7.77 -21.90 -9.81
CA ALA A 21 6.77 -22.78 -9.24
C ALA A 21 5.61 -21.93 -8.72
N VAL A 22 4.57 -21.78 -9.55
CA VAL A 22 3.29 -21.25 -9.10
C VAL A 22 2.49 -22.39 -8.50
N SER A 23 2.54 -22.54 -7.17
CA SER A 23 1.58 -23.39 -6.46
C SER A 23 0.26 -22.64 -6.29
N THR A 24 -0.61 -22.69 -7.30
CA THR A 24 -2.02 -22.33 -7.14
C THR A 24 -2.78 -23.55 -6.63
N SER A 25 -2.66 -23.85 -5.34
CA SER A 25 -3.62 -24.74 -4.69
C SER A 25 -4.87 -23.94 -4.35
N VAL A 26 -5.68 -23.64 -5.37
CA VAL A 26 -7.09 -23.32 -5.18
C VAL A 26 -7.82 -24.62 -5.46
N VAL A 27 -8.07 -25.40 -4.41
CA VAL A 27 -9.09 -26.44 -4.46
C VAL A 27 -10.44 -25.73 -4.46
N THR A 28 -10.85 -25.24 -5.63
CA THR A 28 -12.27 -25.18 -5.93
C THR A 28 -12.70 -26.62 -6.14
N GLN A 29 -13.31 -27.23 -5.13
CA GLN A 29 -14.30 -28.26 -5.42
C GLN A 29 -15.41 -27.55 -6.21
N GLN A 30 -15.24 -27.48 -7.52
CA GLN A 30 -16.34 -27.24 -8.42
C GLN A 30 -17.12 -28.55 -8.47
N LEU A 31 -17.93 -28.76 -7.44
CA LEU A 31 -19.05 -29.67 -7.52
C LEU A 31 -19.99 -29.02 -8.54
N VAL A 32 -19.91 -29.49 -9.78
CA VAL A 32 -20.91 -29.20 -10.81
C VAL A 32 -22.26 -29.62 -10.21
N PRO A 33 -23.19 -28.70 -9.94
CA PRO A 33 -24.55 -29.10 -9.63
C PRO A 33 -25.12 -29.72 -10.91
N GLU A 34 -25.53 -30.97 -10.79
CA GLU A 34 -26.41 -31.65 -11.75
C GLU A 34 -27.52 -30.69 -12.24
N PRO A 35 -27.89 -30.72 -13.54
CA PRO A 35 -28.94 -29.88 -14.09
C PRO A 35 -30.32 -30.38 -13.60
N GLY A 36 -30.65 -30.05 -12.35
CA GLY A 36 -32.04 -30.05 -11.88
C GLY A 36 -32.81 -28.90 -12.54
N PRO A 37 -34.14 -29.02 -12.71
CA PRO A 37 -35.01 -27.93 -13.19
C PRO A 37 -35.16 -26.87 -12.09
N GLU A 38 -34.06 -26.25 -11.71
CA GLU A 38 -33.98 -25.18 -10.72
C GLU A 38 -34.09 -23.85 -11.46
N ALA A 39 -35.01 -22.99 -11.02
CA ALA A 39 -35.24 -21.69 -11.62
C ALA A 39 -33.92 -20.91 -11.78
N PRO A 40 -33.70 -20.21 -12.92
CA PRO A 40 -32.44 -19.53 -13.18
C PRO A 40 -32.08 -18.56 -12.04
N GLY A 41 -30.98 -18.85 -11.34
CA GLY A 41 -30.44 -17.96 -10.32
C GLY A 41 -30.13 -16.58 -10.91
N ALA A 42 -30.25 -15.52 -10.10
CA ALA A 42 -29.99 -14.17 -10.55
C ALA A 42 -28.53 -14.03 -11.04
N ARG A 43 -28.36 -13.54 -12.27
CA ARG A 43 -27.07 -13.32 -12.92
C ARG A 43 -26.55 -11.90 -12.62
N PRO A 44 -25.26 -11.73 -12.30
CA PRO A 44 -24.64 -10.42 -12.26
C PRO A 44 -24.51 -9.84 -13.67
N CYS A 45 -25.06 -8.66 -13.88
CA CYS A 45 -25.01 -7.91 -15.14
C CYS A 45 -24.36 -6.55 -14.88
N ARG A 46 -23.51 -6.09 -15.80
CA ARG A 46 -22.96 -4.73 -15.75
C ARG A 46 -23.77 -3.84 -16.67
N VAL A 47 -24.21 -2.69 -16.17
CA VAL A 47 -25.01 -1.75 -16.96
C VAL A 47 -24.36 -0.37 -16.89
N SER A 48 -24.18 0.25 -18.05
CA SER A 48 -23.69 1.62 -18.22
C SER A 48 -24.79 2.57 -18.68
N SER A 49 -24.65 3.84 -18.31
CA SER A 49 -25.42 4.94 -18.90
C SER A 49 -25.00 5.19 -20.36
N ALA A 50 -25.83 5.87 -21.14
CA ALA A 50 -25.60 6.19 -22.55
C ALA A 50 -24.31 7.00 -22.80
N ASP A 51 -23.95 7.86 -21.85
CA ASP A 51 -22.74 8.67 -21.83
C ASP A 51 -21.52 7.93 -21.23
N ARG A 52 -21.68 6.65 -20.84
CA ARG A 52 -20.67 5.78 -20.23
C ARG A 52 -20.02 6.36 -18.95
N SER A 53 -20.59 7.40 -18.37
CA SER A 53 -20.08 8.07 -17.16
C SER A 53 -20.35 7.26 -15.89
N VAL A 54 -21.50 6.58 -15.85
CA VAL A 54 -21.96 5.77 -14.73
C VAL A 54 -22.04 4.32 -15.16
N ARG A 55 -21.40 3.43 -14.39
CA ARG A 55 -21.46 1.98 -14.56
C ARG A 55 -21.87 1.32 -13.24
N LYS A 56 -22.91 0.51 -13.26
CA LYS A 56 -23.49 -0.15 -12.08
C LYS A 56 -23.63 -1.64 -12.32
N GLY A 57 -23.43 -2.44 -11.26
CA GLY A 57 -23.70 -3.88 -11.28
C GLY A 57 -25.12 -4.15 -10.81
N VAL A 58 -25.88 -4.91 -11.59
CA VAL A 58 -27.28 -5.26 -11.32
C VAL A 58 -27.40 -6.78 -11.35
N MET A 59 -27.96 -7.36 -10.29
CA MET A 59 -28.33 -8.78 -10.27
C MET A 59 -29.69 -8.94 -10.92
N ALA A 60 -29.80 -9.66 -12.03
CA ALA A 60 -31.06 -9.85 -12.75
C ALA A 60 -31.31 -11.32 -13.11
N ARG A 61 -32.57 -11.76 -12.99
CA ARG A 61 -32.99 -13.12 -13.36
C ARG A 61 -33.46 -13.25 -14.81
N SER A 62 -33.93 -12.15 -15.39
CA SER A 62 -34.44 -12.05 -16.76
C SER A 62 -34.19 -10.64 -17.30
N LEU A 63 -34.33 -10.46 -18.61
CA LEU A 63 -34.24 -9.18 -19.30
C LEU A 63 -35.27 -8.18 -18.75
N ALA A 64 -36.50 -8.62 -18.51
CA ALA A 64 -37.53 -7.77 -17.91
C ALA A 64 -37.19 -7.31 -16.48
N ASP A 65 -36.60 -8.21 -15.67
CA ASP A 65 -36.12 -7.87 -14.32
C ASP A 65 -34.92 -6.92 -14.37
N LEU A 66 -34.02 -7.10 -15.34
CA LEU A 66 -32.91 -6.19 -15.57
C LEU A 66 -33.42 -4.79 -15.94
N GLN A 67 -34.40 -4.68 -16.85
CA GLN A 67 -34.96 -3.39 -17.24
C GLN A 67 -35.58 -2.65 -16.06
N LEU A 68 -36.38 -3.33 -15.22
CA LEU A 68 -36.95 -2.71 -14.02
C LEU A 68 -35.85 -2.21 -13.07
N LYS A 69 -34.86 -3.05 -12.76
CA LYS A 69 -33.78 -2.67 -11.85
C LYS A 69 -32.89 -1.57 -12.42
N VAL A 70 -32.65 -1.56 -13.72
CA VAL A 70 -31.85 -0.53 -14.39
C VAL A 70 -32.55 0.82 -14.31
N GLN A 71 -33.87 0.86 -14.43
CA GLN A 71 -34.65 2.08 -14.25
C GLN A 71 -34.39 2.70 -12.87
N ASP A 72 -34.53 1.89 -11.81
CA ASP A 72 -34.32 2.34 -10.43
C ASP A 72 -32.85 2.70 -10.16
N THR A 73 -31.94 1.89 -10.70
CA THR A 73 -30.51 1.98 -10.43
C THR A 73 -29.87 3.16 -11.16
N LEU A 74 -30.29 3.47 -12.40
CA LEU A 74 -29.80 4.61 -13.17
C LEU A 74 -30.70 5.86 -13.04
N MET A 75 -31.78 5.79 -12.24
CA MET A 75 -32.75 6.89 -12.07
C MET A 75 -33.24 7.46 -13.41
N LEU A 76 -33.54 6.58 -14.38
CA LEU A 76 -34.01 7.00 -15.69
C LEU A 76 -35.44 7.54 -15.58
N ALA A 77 -35.60 8.85 -15.81
CA ALA A 77 -36.88 9.55 -15.67
C ALA A 77 -37.90 9.17 -16.76
N ASP A 78 -37.43 8.76 -17.95
CA ASP A 78 -38.28 8.54 -19.12
C ASP A 78 -38.41 7.07 -19.51
N ARG A 79 -39.67 6.61 -19.69
CA ARG A 79 -40.01 5.40 -20.46
C ARG A 79 -40.42 5.82 -21.88
N PRO A 80 -40.01 5.10 -22.94
CA PRO A 80 -39.23 3.86 -22.98
C PRO A 80 -37.71 4.08 -23.15
N PHE A 81 -36.91 3.12 -22.67
CA PHE A 81 -35.46 3.03 -22.93
C PHE A 81 -35.14 1.69 -23.60
N CYS A 82 -34.09 1.67 -24.44
CA CYS A 82 -33.60 0.47 -25.11
C CYS A 82 -32.33 -0.03 -24.42
N LEU A 83 -32.21 -1.35 -24.26
CA LEU A 83 -30.99 -1.96 -23.76
C LEU A 83 -30.16 -2.44 -24.96
N VAL A 84 -28.93 -1.95 -25.06
CA VAL A 84 -27.98 -2.34 -26.10
C VAL A 84 -26.69 -2.87 -25.48
N LEU A 85 -25.88 -3.56 -26.24
CA LEU A 85 -24.53 -3.92 -25.84
C LEU A 85 -23.59 -2.71 -25.96
N GLU A 86 -22.70 -2.52 -24.97
CA GLU A 86 -21.76 -1.40 -24.97
C GLU A 86 -20.70 -1.55 -26.09
N GLU A 87 -20.34 -2.78 -26.45
CA GLU A 87 -19.25 -3.13 -27.37
C GLU A 87 -19.58 -2.86 -28.84
N ASP A 88 -20.75 -3.32 -29.31
CA ASP A 88 -21.16 -3.33 -30.71
C ASP A 88 -22.49 -2.61 -30.96
N GLY A 89 -23.22 -2.23 -29.91
CA GLY A 89 -24.48 -1.52 -30.03
C GLY A 89 -25.67 -2.40 -30.39
N THR A 90 -25.50 -3.73 -30.36
CA THR A 90 -26.58 -4.67 -30.66
C THR A 90 -27.70 -4.54 -29.64
N ALA A 91 -28.95 -4.41 -30.12
CA ALA A 91 -30.12 -4.31 -29.26
C ALA A 91 -30.46 -5.66 -28.61
N VAL A 92 -30.61 -5.66 -27.29
CA VAL A 92 -30.94 -6.84 -26.49
C VAL A 92 -32.45 -6.82 -26.22
N GLU A 93 -33.20 -7.42 -27.13
CA GLU A 93 -34.68 -7.46 -27.06
C GLU A 93 -35.22 -8.82 -26.64
N THR A 94 -34.47 -9.90 -26.87
CA THR A 94 -34.89 -11.28 -26.58
C THR A 94 -34.22 -11.83 -25.32
N GLU A 95 -34.97 -12.60 -24.55
CA GLU A 95 -34.49 -13.26 -23.32
C GLU A 95 -33.42 -14.31 -23.63
N GLU A 96 -33.57 -15.01 -24.76
CA GLU A 96 -32.63 -16.03 -25.21
C GLU A 96 -31.27 -15.43 -25.54
N TYR A 97 -31.25 -14.24 -26.18
CA TYR A 97 -30.01 -13.52 -26.46
C TYR A 97 -29.37 -13.04 -25.16
N PHE A 98 -30.15 -12.49 -24.23
CA PHE A 98 -29.64 -12.09 -22.91
C PHE A 98 -28.96 -13.26 -22.16
N ARG A 99 -29.52 -14.47 -22.26
CA ARG A 99 -29.00 -15.67 -21.59
C ARG A 99 -27.78 -16.28 -22.29
N ALA A 100 -27.69 -16.17 -23.61
CA ALA A 100 -26.53 -16.63 -24.37
C ALA A 100 -25.28 -15.77 -24.13
N LEU A 101 -25.44 -14.53 -23.68
CA LEU A 101 -24.35 -13.60 -23.43
C LEU A 101 -23.53 -13.98 -22.17
N PRO A 102 -22.19 -13.86 -22.22
CA PRO A 102 -21.33 -14.23 -21.11
C PRO A 102 -21.46 -13.28 -19.90
N ALA A 103 -21.08 -13.72 -18.71
CA ALA A 103 -21.32 -12.96 -17.47
C ALA A 103 -20.57 -11.62 -17.39
N ASP A 104 -19.55 -11.40 -18.20
CA ASP A 104 -18.75 -10.17 -18.28
C ASP A 104 -19.30 -9.12 -19.24
N THR A 105 -20.38 -9.43 -19.98
CA THR A 105 -21.04 -8.51 -20.91
C THR A 105 -21.52 -7.23 -20.21
N VAL A 106 -21.23 -6.09 -20.83
CA VAL A 106 -21.69 -4.78 -20.37
C VAL A 106 -22.83 -4.31 -21.27
N PHE A 107 -23.98 -4.08 -20.65
CA PHE A 107 -25.16 -3.52 -21.27
C PHE A 107 -25.14 -2.00 -21.12
N MET A 108 -25.78 -1.29 -22.04
CA MET A 108 -25.92 0.15 -22.03
C MET A 108 -27.40 0.50 -22.18
N ALA A 109 -27.91 1.36 -21.29
CA ALA A 109 -29.29 1.82 -21.34
C ALA A 109 -29.37 3.13 -22.14
N LEU A 110 -30.17 3.15 -23.20
CA LEU A 110 -30.39 4.29 -24.08
C LEU A 110 -31.81 4.84 -23.93
N GLN A 111 -31.95 6.14 -23.65
CA GLN A 111 -33.26 6.81 -23.60
C GLN A 111 -33.74 7.23 -25.00
N LYS A 112 -35.02 7.61 -25.10
CA LYS A 112 -35.63 8.12 -26.34
C LYS A 112 -34.79 9.25 -26.96
N GLY A 113 -34.31 9.05 -28.19
CA GLY A 113 -33.51 10.02 -28.93
C GLY A 113 -31.99 9.87 -28.75
N GLN A 114 -31.53 9.01 -27.84
CA GLN A 114 -30.12 8.66 -27.72
C GLN A 114 -29.80 7.50 -28.67
N LYS A 115 -28.66 7.58 -29.35
CA LYS A 115 -28.15 6.51 -30.21
C LYS A 115 -26.89 5.93 -29.57
N TRP A 116 -26.70 4.63 -29.72
CA TRP A 116 -25.42 4.02 -29.43
C TRP A 116 -24.35 4.67 -30.32
N GLN A 117 -23.20 4.99 -29.73
CA GLN A 117 -22.04 5.49 -30.45
C GLN A 117 -20.84 4.64 -30.08
N PRO A 118 -19.99 4.28 -31.06
CA PRO A 118 -18.76 3.57 -30.79
C PRO A 118 -17.82 4.47 -29.98
N ARG A 119 -16.93 3.82 -29.20
CA ARG A 119 -16.00 4.52 -28.31
C ARG A 119 -15.08 5.52 -29.03
N SER A 120 -14.86 5.30 -30.34
CA SER A 120 -14.03 6.13 -31.20
C SER A 120 -14.71 7.42 -31.70
N GLU A 121 -16.03 7.44 -31.82
CA GLU A 121 -16.78 8.57 -32.40
C GLU A 121 -17.31 9.55 -31.36
N GLN A 122 -17.34 9.15 -30.09
CA GLN A 122 -17.46 10.09 -28.98
C GLN A 122 -16.14 10.88 -28.90
N GLY A 123 -16.03 11.90 -29.77
CA GLY A 123 -15.02 12.94 -29.66
C GLY A 123 -14.94 13.40 -28.22
N PRO A 124 -13.76 13.80 -27.75
CA PRO A 124 -13.44 13.67 -26.35
C PRO A 124 -14.19 14.75 -25.54
N ARG A 125 -15.41 14.43 -25.11
CA ARG A 125 -16.12 15.11 -24.03
C ARG A 125 -15.57 14.57 -22.72
N TYR A 126 -14.27 14.79 -22.54
CA TYR A 126 -13.68 14.89 -21.23
C TYR A 126 -14.41 16.04 -20.49
N PRO A 127 -14.83 15.88 -19.23
CA PRO A 127 -14.51 16.94 -18.28
C PRO A 127 -13.00 17.10 -18.36
N LEU A 128 -12.52 18.25 -18.84
CA LEU A 128 -11.12 18.61 -18.97
C LEU A 128 -10.30 18.16 -17.75
N ALA A 129 -9.71 16.97 -17.87
CA ALA A 129 -8.67 16.45 -16.99
C ALA A 129 -7.52 15.89 -17.83
N LEU A 130 -7.29 16.45 -19.03
CA LEU A 130 -5.98 16.46 -19.66
C LEU A 130 -5.17 17.64 -19.13
N SER A 131 -5.00 17.68 -17.80
CA SER A 131 -3.75 18.20 -17.27
C SER A 131 -2.82 16.99 -17.22
N HIS A 132 -2.07 16.76 -18.29
CA HIS A 132 -0.79 16.06 -18.21
C HIS A 132 0.23 16.97 -17.51
N LYS A 133 -0.16 17.45 -16.34
CA LYS A 133 0.74 17.73 -15.25
C LYS A 133 0.43 16.55 -14.34
N PRO A 134 1.33 15.55 -14.17
CA PRO A 134 1.14 14.62 -13.08
C PRO A 134 1.06 15.51 -11.84
N ALA A 135 -0.17 15.75 -11.34
CA ALA A 135 -0.38 16.33 -10.03
C ALA A 135 0.51 15.48 -9.14
N THR A 136 1.56 16.09 -8.58
CA THR A 136 2.69 15.42 -7.92
C THR A 136 2.13 14.35 -7.00
N LYS A 137 1.99 13.14 -7.54
CA LYS A 137 1.17 12.09 -6.93
C LYS A 137 2.16 11.47 -5.99
N ILE A 138 2.04 11.87 -4.73
CA ILE A 138 2.98 11.57 -3.65
C ILE A 138 3.38 10.08 -3.78
N ASP A 139 4.64 9.84 -4.16
CA ASP A 139 5.19 8.49 -4.28
C ASP A 139 5.19 7.87 -2.88
N VAL A 140 4.47 6.76 -2.72
CA VAL A 140 4.32 6.13 -1.41
C VAL A 140 5.49 5.19 -1.17
N ALA A 141 6.38 5.57 -0.26
CA ALA A 141 7.38 4.68 0.32
C ALA A 141 6.84 4.11 1.63
N ARG A 142 6.59 2.80 1.65
CA ARG A 142 6.16 2.06 2.83
C ARG A 142 7.32 1.20 3.33
N VAL A 143 7.82 1.55 4.51
CA VAL A 143 8.84 0.76 5.22
C VAL A 143 8.15 0.06 6.39
N THR A 144 8.25 -1.26 6.42
CA THR A 144 7.67 -2.11 7.48
C THR A 144 8.76 -2.95 8.11
N PHE A 145 8.81 -2.98 9.43
CA PHE A 145 9.76 -3.78 10.20
C PHE A 145 8.99 -4.77 11.05
N ASP A 146 9.12 -6.05 10.71
CA ASP A 146 8.42 -7.14 11.36
C ASP A 146 9.43 -7.95 12.18
N LEU A 147 9.32 -7.88 13.50
CA LEU A 147 10.17 -8.64 14.42
C LEU A 147 9.41 -9.88 14.89
N TYR A 148 9.88 -11.06 14.50
CA TYR A 148 9.28 -12.32 14.92
C TYR A 148 10.29 -13.17 15.72
N LYS A 149 9.77 -13.93 16.68
CA LYS A 149 10.57 -14.75 17.59
C LYS A 149 10.30 -16.22 17.32
N THR A 150 11.07 -16.81 16.40
CA THR A 150 10.94 -18.23 16.01
C THR A 150 11.68 -19.17 16.98
N SER A 151 12.65 -18.68 17.75
CA SER A 151 13.38 -19.44 18.76
C SER A 151 13.74 -18.56 19.97
N PRO A 152 13.98 -19.14 21.16
CA PRO A 152 14.37 -18.36 22.36
C PRO A 152 15.77 -17.72 22.24
N HIS A 153 16.62 -18.19 21.33
CA HIS A 153 17.99 -17.72 21.18
C HIS A 153 18.23 -16.75 20.01
N ASP A 154 17.37 -16.75 18.97
CA ASP A 154 17.53 -15.90 17.78
C ASP A 154 16.32 -15.00 17.53
N PHE A 155 16.54 -13.68 17.60
CA PHE A 155 15.56 -12.67 17.16
C PHE A 155 15.82 -12.37 15.68
N LEU A 156 14.96 -12.89 14.80
CA LEU A 156 14.99 -12.61 13.38
C LEU A 156 14.09 -11.40 13.10
N GLY A 157 14.70 -10.28 12.71
CA GLY A 157 13.97 -9.09 12.25
C GLY A 157 13.91 -9.07 10.74
N CYS A 158 12.73 -8.88 10.14
CA CYS A 158 12.59 -8.65 8.71
C CYS A 158 12.26 -7.18 8.44
N LEU A 159 13.06 -6.56 7.58
CA LEU A 159 12.81 -5.22 7.07
C LEU A 159 12.26 -5.35 5.65
N ASN A 160 10.98 -5.04 5.47
CA ASN A 160 10.35 -4.93 4.17
C ASN A 160 10.30 -3.44 3.76
N VAL A 161 10.83 -3.16 2.57
CA VAL A 161 10.79 -1.83 1.96
C VAL A 161 10.01 -1.94 0.67
N LYS A 162 8.86 -1.24 0.58
CA LYS A 162 8.04 -1.15 -0.62
C LYS A 162 7.95 0.30 -1.07
N ALA A 163 8.52 0.62 -2.21
CA ALA A 163 8.43 1.93 -2.84
C ALA A 163 7.54 1.83 -4.09
N THR A 164 6.54 2.70 -4.20
CA THR A 164 5.75 2.84 -5.42
C THR A 164 6.10 4.16 -6.09
N LEU A 165 6.72 4.09 -7.26
CA LEU A 165 7.14 5.21 -8.10
C LEU A 165 6.16 5.38 -9.27
N TYR A 166 5.80 6.63 -9.56
CA TYR A 166 4.90 7.00 -10.67
C TYR A 166 3.51 6.36 -10.61
N GLY A 167 3.11 5.84 -9.44
CA GLY A 167 1.84 5.14 -9.25
C GLY A 167 1.66 3.85 -10.07
N THR A 168 2.66 3.45 -10.87
CA THR A 168 2.60 2.29 -11.78
C THR A 168 3.72 1.29 -11.50
N TYR A 169 4.85 1.73 -10.96
CA TYR A 169 6.00 0.86 -10.69
C TYR A 169 6.16 0.65 -9.18
N SER A 170 5.91 -0.57 -8.71
CA SER A 170 6.16 -0.94 -7.31
C SER A 170 7.40 -1.79 -7.19
N LEU A 171 8.39 -1.30 -6.43
CA LEU A 171 9.58 -2.04 -6.04
C LEU A 171 9.44 -2.46 -4.58
N SER A 172 9.50 -3.77 -4.30
CA SER A 172 9.45 -4.30 -2.94
C SER A 172 10.65 -5.20 -2.67
N TYR A 173 11.32 -4.97 -1.54
CA TYR A 173 12.50 -5.72 -1.12
C TYR A 173 12.38 -6.18 0.33
N ASN A 174 12.72 -7.45 0.58
CA ASN A 174 12.70 -8.09 1.89
C ASN A 174 14.13 -8.37 2.36
N LEU A 175 14.53 -7.71 3.43
CA LEU A 175 15.80 -7.90 4.11
C LEU A 175 15.59 -8.73 5.37
N ASN A 176 16.17 -9.92 5.41
CA ASN A 176 16.13 -10.76 6.61
C ASN A 176 17.38 -10.48 7.46
N CYS A 177 17.18 -9.80 8.59
CA CYS A 177 18.24 -9.43 9.52
C CYS A 177 18.30 -10.43 10.68
N SER A 178 19.05 -11.52 10.49
CA SER A 178 19.42 -12.47 11.57
C SER A 178 20.32 -11.84 12.65
N GLY A 179 20.92 -10.68 12.38
CA GLY A 179 21.78 -9.94 13.31
C GLY A 179 21.11 -8.81 14.08
N ALA A 180 19.79 -8.63 13.98
CA ALA A 180 19.10 -7.44 14.51
C ALA A 180 19.34 -7.20 16.01
N LYS A 181 19.41 -8.26 16.81
CA LYS A 181 19.69 -8.20 18.26
C LYS A 181 21.07 -7.61 18.59
N ARG A 182 22.09 -7.96 17.80
CA ARG A 182 23.45 -7.45 17.99
C ARG A 182 23.50 -5.97 17.63
N VAL A 183 22.90 -5.61 16.50
CA VAL A 183 22.83 -4.21 16.04
C VAL A 183 22.10 -3.34 17.06
N MET A 184 20.93 -3.77 17.56
CA MET A 184 20.16 -3.07 18.59
C MET A 184 20.96 -2.84 19.88
N LYS A 185 21.73 -3.85 20.32
CA LYS A 185 22.54 -3.76 21.53
C LYS A 185 23.69 -2.76 21.36
N GLU A 186 24.36 -2.80 20.22
CA GLU A 186 25.44 -1.87 19.91
C GLU A 186 24.91 -0.44 19.73
N THR A 187 23.79 -0.22 19.04
CA THR A 187 23.21 1.14 18.90
C THR A 187 22.79 1.72 20.24
N LEU A 188 22.19 0.92 21.13
CA LEU A 188 21.86 1.36 22.49
C LEU A 188 23.12 1.75 23.28
N ARG A 189 24.21 1.00 23.13
CA ARG A 189 25.51 1.34 23.76
C ARG A 189 26.05 2.67 23.23
N TRP A 190 26.03 2.87 21.92
CA TRP A 190 26.46 4.12 21.29
C TRP A 190 25.59 5.31 21.70
N ALA A 191 24.28 5.14 21.81
CA ALA A 191 23.36 6.17 22.29
C ALA A 191 23.62 6.54 23.77
N LEU A 192 23.91 5.55 24.62
CA LEU A 192 24.27 5.82 26.01
C LEU A 192 25.59 6.58 26.11
N LEU A 193 26.58 6.20 25.29
CA LEU A 193 27.88 6.86 25.25
C LEU A 193 27.76 8.30 24.74
N SER A 194 26.97 8.53 23.69
CA SER A 194 26.75 9.88 23.17
C SER A 194 26.03 10.76 24.19
N MET A 195 24.98 10.24 24.86
CA MET A 195 24.26 10.98 25.89
C MET A 195 25.17 11.36 27.06
N ARG A 196 26.04 10.46 27.51
CA ARG A 196 27.03 10.74 28.57
C ARG A 196 28.06 11.79 28.12
N ALA A 197 28.58 11.68 26.90
CA ALA A 197 29.52 12.65 26.35
C ALA A 197 28.87 14.04 26.22
N THR A 198 27.66 14.11 25.67
CA THR A 198 26.91 15.36 25.55
C THR A 198 26.61 15.96 26.92
N GLY A 199 26.25 15.15 27.93
CA GLY A 199 26.05 15.61 29.30
C GLY A 199 27.30 16.25 29.91
N HIS A 200 28.47 15.63 29.74
CA HIS A 200 29.74 16.20 30.19
C HIS A 200 30.12 17.48 29.45
N VAL A 201 29.88 17.55 28.14
CA VAL A 201 30.10 18.77 27.35
C VAL A 201 29.19 19.90 27.85
N LEU A 202 27.89 19.64 28.04
CA LEU A 202 26.95 20.65 28.51
C LEU A 202 27.30 21.15 29.92
N LEU A 203 27.57 20.25 30.87
CA LEU A 203 27.96 20.64 32.23
C LEU A 203 29.31 21.37 32.26
N GLY A 204 30.28 20.92 31.46
CA GLY A 204 31.57 21.59 31.32
C GLY A 204 31.43 23.00 30.75
N THR A 205 30.64 23.16 29.69
CA THR A 205 30.35 24.47 29.11
C THR A 205 29.58 25.38 30.08
N SER A 206 28.61 24.85 30.84
CA SER A 206 27.89 25.63 31.85
C SER A 206 28.80 26.13 32.96
N CYS A 207 29.71 25.29 33.46
CA CYS A 207 30.67 25.66 34.50
C CYS A 207 31.67 26.71 33.98
N TYR A 208 32.12 26.57 32.73
CA TYR A 208 32.98 27.55 32.09
C TYR A 208 32.30 28.92 31.94
N MET A 209 31.05 28.95 31.46
CA MET A 209 30.28 30.18 31.32
C MET A 209 30.03 30.85 32.67
N GLN A 210 29.78 30.08 33.73
CA GLN A 210 29.61 30.61 35.09
C GLN A 210 30.89 31.28 35.61
N GLN A 211 32.06 30.66 35.41
CA GLN A 211 33.35 31.26 35.76
C GLN A 211 33.62 32.56 34.99
N LEU A 212 33.18 32.64 33.73
CA LEU A 212 33.38 33.82 32.88
C LEU A 212 32.46 34.97 33.27
N LEU A 213 31.22 34.67 33.69
CA LEU A 213 30.28 35.64 34.25
C LEU A 213 30.76 36.15 35.62
N ASP A 214 31.17 35.26 36.52
CA ASP A 214 31.72 35.62 37.83
C ASP A 214 32.98 36.49 37.70
N ALA A 215 33.84 36.23 36.71
CA ALA A 215 35.02 37.04 36.41
C ALA A 215 34.66 38.43 35.84
N THR A 216 33.50 38.57 35.19
CA THR A 216 33.00 39.84 34.63
C THR A 216 32.35 40.70 35.72
N GLU A 217 31.67 40.09 36.70
CA GLU A 217 31.08 40.79 37.85
C GLU A 217 32.11 41.21 38.92
N GLY A 218 33.29 40.59 38.95
CA GLY A 218 34.41 40.92 39.85
C GLY A 218 35.03 42.32 39.68
N GLY A 219 34.49 43.16 38.78
CA GLY A 219 34.86 44.57 38.60
C GLY A 219 34.20 45.56 39.56
N GLN A 220 33.34 45.11 40.49
CA GLN A 220 32.82 45.94 41.59
C GLN A 220 33.28 45.42 42.96
N SER A 221 33.78 46.33 43.80
CA SER A 221 34.66 46.05 44.96
C SER A 221 33.95 45.45 46.21
N PRO A 222 34.71 44.96 47.21
CA PRO A 222 34.37 43.79 48.02
C PRO A 222 33.61 44.11 49.31
N ARG A 223 32.84 43.15 49.82
CA ARG A 223 32.55 43.06 51.25
C ARG A 223 32.61 41.62 51.73
N GLY A 224 33.55 41.40 52.64
CA GLY A 224 34.11 40.08 52.95
C GLY A 224 33.13 39.02 53.42
N LYS A 225 33.41 37.78 53.01
CA LYS A 225 33.65 36.64 53.90
C LYS A 225 34.29 35.50 53.09
N ALA A 226 35.20 34.78 53.74
CA ALA A 226 36.14 33.82 53.17
C ALA A 226 35.45 32.63 52.45
N PRO A 227 36.12 31.99 51.47
CA PRO A 227 35.57 30.82 50.79
C PRO A 227 35.81 29.54 51.61
N SER A 228 34.75 28.95 52.15
CA SER A 228 34.76 27.55 52.59
C SER A 228 34.55 26.65 51.38
N LEU A 229 35.62 26.34 50.64
CA LEU A 229 35.61 25.39 49.54
C LEU A 229 35.64 23.97 50.09
N ILE A 230 34.46 23.39 50.29
CA ILE A 230 34.27 21.93 50.29
C ILE A 230 33.14 21.63 49.30
N PRO A 231 33.44 21.18 48.06
CA PRO A 231 32.42 20.64 47.19
C PRO A 231 32.03 19.25 47.69
N ALA A 232 30.89 19.15 48.36
CA ALA A 232 30.26 17.91 48.81
C ALA A 232 29.68 17.06 47.66
N CYS A 233 30.34 17.00 46.49
CA CYS A 233 29.81 16.32 45.29
C CYS A 233 30.57 15.06 44.85
N LEU A 234 31.43 14.49 45.71
CA LEU A 234 32.11 13.20 45.46
C LEU A 234 31.75 12.13 46.50
N LYS A 235 30.46 11.88 46.73
CA LYS A 235 30.02 10.72 47.54
C LYS A 235 28.80 9.94 47.05
N MET A 236 28.33 10.16 45.83
CA MET A 236 27.20 9.40 45.28
C MET A 236 27.60 8.69 43.99
N LEU A 237 28.56 7.76 44.07
CA LEU A 237 28.80 6.70 43.08
C LEU A 237 29.81 5.69 43.65
N GLN A 238 29.33 4.82 44.52
CA GLN A 238 29.91 3.51 44.78
C GLN A 238 28.77 2.49 44.87
#